data_AF-A0A182NVJ7-F1
#
_entry.id   AF-A0A182NVJ7-F1
#
_cell.length_a   1.000
_cell.length_b   1.000
_cell.length_c   1.000
_cell.angle_alpha   90.00
_cell.angle_beta   90.00
_cell.angle_gamma   90.00
#
_symmetry.space_group_name_H-M   'P 1'
#
loop_
_entity.id
_entity.type
_entity.pdbx_description
1 polymer ?
#
loop_
_entity_poly.entity_id
_entity_poly.type
_entity_poly.pdbx_seq_one_letter_code
_entity_poly.pdbx_strand_id
1 'polypeptide(L)'
;MSDTEADAHGGTANGTTQPLLPSQKVLEEEEAERLAEEERKRNREPPIIFTEVDSKLELERLVDFVDGKLSEDEQEAVDQLHQYLLLGEGAWTFGDCFLVFVGRIFRDQQCFSTDVRVHLLRALANAALKEDIILLLHQDRKEHVLMNFAQDIDRHPPEEQQSIALFMCNLFENNNASEWLLYISEWNYNGLTTSNIRATTKVAVHCLLATCPRLQDIGTALVHNIACKEVKTVVFDDVAVEISMALLQFFNNSPTEEHLFRTMKALAKFVQVSPDVPQFVQMIGPHPKNFKGKSER
;
A
#
# COMPACT_ATOMS: atom_id res chain seq x y z
N MET A 1 15.83 -57.94 66.63
CA MET A 1 16.59 -56.99 65.79
C MET A 1 16.13 -57.20 64.36
N SER A 2 15.53 -56.15 63.77
CA SER A 2 15.35 -55.86 62.34
C SER A 2 14.63 -56.87 61.42
N ASP A 3 13.29 -56.82 61.37
CA ASP A 3 12.46 -56.14 60.35
C ASP A 3 12.81 -56.18 58.84
N THR A 4 11.86 -56.74 58.07
CA THR A 4 11.20 -56.24 56.82
C THR A 4 12.00 -56.23 55.50
N GLU A 5 11.75 -57.18 54.59
CA GLU A 5 10.85 -57.16 53.40
C GLU A 5 11.42 -56.49 52.13
N ALA A 6 11.01 -57.08 51.01
CA ALA A 6 11.37 -56.79 49.65
C ALA A 6 10.87 -55.43 49.16
N ASP A 7 11.56 -54.84 48.17
CA ASP A 7 10.83 -54.08 47.14
C ASP A 7 11.57 -53.95 45.81
N ALA A 8 10.75 -53.83 44.78
CA ALA A 8 11.08 -53.78 43.36
C ALA A 8 11.43 -52.36 42.86
N HIS A 9 11.68 -52.28 41.55
CA HIS A 9 11.81 -51.08 40.70
C HIS A 9 13.15 -50.35 40.77
N GLY A 10 13.72 -49.87 39.67
CA GLY A 10 13.27 -49.79 38.29
C GLY A 10 14.39 -49.09 37.51
N GLY A 11 14.62 -49.51 36.27
CA GLY A 11 15.56 -48.83 35.39
C GLY A 11 15.09 -47.40 35.12
N THR A 12 15.75 -46.42 35.72
CA THR A 12 15.65 -45.02 35.31
C THR A 12 16.67 -44.77 34.20
N ALA A 13 16.19 -44.91 32.96
CA ALA A 13 16.82 -44.28 31.81
C ALA A 13 16.76 -42.76 32.01
N ASN A 14 17.80 -42.19 32.62
CA ASN A 14 18.02 -40.75 32.59
C ASN A 14 18.39 -40.37 31.15
N GLY A 15 17.41 -39.88 30.40
CA GLY A 15 17.64 -39.22 29.12
C GLY A 15 18.47 -37.97 29.35
N THR A 16 19.78 -38.08 29.10
CA THR A 16 20.70 -36.96 29.08
C THR A 16 20.38 -36.09 27.86
N THR A 17 19.66 -34.99 28.06
CA THR A 17 19.58 -33.91 27.08
C THR A 17 20.95 -33.26 26.99
N GLN A 18 21.74 -33.67 25.99
CA GLN A 18 23.00 -32.99 25.68
C GLN A 18 22.72 -31.53 25.29
N PRO A 19 23.47 -30.55 25.81
CA PRO A 19 23.31 -29.15 25.42
C PRO A 19 23.69 -28.97 23.94
N LEU A 20 22.76 -28.40 23.17
CA LEU A 20 22.93 -28.10 21.74
C LEU A 20 24.19 -27.25 21.49
N LEU A 21 24.92 -27.60 20.43
CA LEU A 21 26.08 -26.83 19.97
C LEU A 21 25.62 -25.43 19.52
N PRO A 22 26.47 -24.38 19.65
CA PRO A 22 26.12 -23.03 19.23
C PRO A 22 25.63 -22.94 17.77
N SER A 23 26.18 -23.75 16.86
CA SER A 23 25.74 -23.82 15.47
C SER A 23 24.36 -24.45 15.29
N GLN A 24 23.98 -25.39 16.16
CA GLN A 24 22.63 -25.99 16.14
C GLN A 24 21.59 -25.02 16.69
N LYS A 25 21.94 -24.22 17.70
CA LYS A 25 21.06 -23.17 18.23
C LYS A 25 20.76 -22.08 17.19
N VAL A 26 21.77 -21.64 16.44
CA VAL A 26 21.58 -20.66 15.35
C VAL A 26 20.67 -21.23 14.26
N LEU A 27 20.85 -22.48 13.86
CA LEU A 27 19.98 -23.13 12.87
C LEU A 27 18.54 -23.29 13.36
N GLU A 28 18.34 -23.65 14.63
CA GLU A 28 17.01 -23.72 15.24
C GLU A 28 16.34 -22.35 15.34
N GLU A 29 17.08 -21.29 15.67
CA GLU A 29 16.59 -19.90 15.69
C GLU A 29 16.22 -19.42 14.28
N GLU A 30 17.05 -19.67 13.26
CA GLU A 30 16.76 -19.33 11.87
C GLU A 30 15.55 -20.09 11.32
N GLU A 31 15.40 -21.38 11.68
CA GLU A 31 14.24 -22.18 11.28
C GLU A 31 12.96 -21.73 12.00
N ALA A 32 13.05 -21.41 13.29
CA ALA A 32 11.93 -20.84 14.04
C ALA A 32 11.52 -19.46 13.51
N GLU A 33 12.47 -18.61 13.12
CA GLU A 33 12.20 -17.32 12.49
C GLU A 33 11.53 -17.52 11.12
N ARG A 34 12.02 -18.46 10.30
CA ARG A 34 11.42 -18.79 9.00
C ARG A 34 9.99 -19.30 9.15
N LEU A 35 9.73 -20.21 10.08
CA LEU A 35 8.39 -20.74 10.34
C LEU A 35 7.44 -19.66 10.88
N ALA A 36 7.92 -18.80 11.78
CA ALA A 36 7.15 -17.67 12.29
C ALA A 36 6.81 -16.68 11.16
N GLU A 37 7.75 -16.43 10.24
CA GLU A 37 7.55 -15.58 9.07
C GLU A 37 6.55 -16.19 8.08
N GLU A 38 6.62 -17.50 7.83
CA GLU A 38 5.64 -18.20 6.99
C GLU A 38 4.23 -18.18 7.60
N GLU A 39 4.12 -18.36 8.92
CA GLU A 39 2.85 -18.29 9.63
C GLU A 39 2.26 -16.87 9.64
N ARG A 40 3.12 -15.84 9.76
CA ARG A 40 2.71 -14.43 9.61
C ARG A 40 2.19 -14.15 8.20
N LYS A 41 2.90 -14.61 7.16
CA LYS A 41 2.47 -14.48 5.76
C LYS A 41 1.13 -15.15 5.50
N ARG A 42 0.90 -16.34 6.08
CA ARG A 42 -0.38 -17.07 5.95
C ARG A 42 -1.54 -16.35 6.63
N ASN A 43 -1.29 -15.67 7.74
CA ASN A 43 -2.29 -14.93 8.51
C ASN A 43 -2.45 -13.48 8.04
N ARG A 44 -1.82 -13.10 6.93
CA ARG A 44 -1.82 -11.74 6.43
C ARG A 44 -3.20 -11.38 5.89
N GLU A 45 -3.72 -10.26 6.38
CA GLU A 45 -4.97 -9.73 5.86
C GLU A 45 -4.79 -9.27 4.42
N PRO A 46 -5.73 -9.62 3.52
CA PRO A 46 -5.64 -9.19 2.13
C PRO A 46 -5.73 -7.67 2.02
N PRO A 47 -5.11 -7.08 0.98
CA PRO A 47 -5.30 -5.67 0.68
C PRO A 47 -6.76 -5.40 0.31
N ILE A 48 -7.23 -4.20 0.63
CA ILE A 48 -8.49 -3.66 0.14
C ILE A 48 -8.20 -2.97 -1.19
N ILE A 49 -8.83 -3.44 -2.26
CA ILE A 49 -8.68 -2.92 -3.63
C ILE A 49 -10.04 -2.58 -4.22
N PHE A 50 -10.03 -1.88 -5.35
CA PHE A 50 -11.22 -1.34 -6.01
C PHE A 50 -11.27 -1.76 -7.47
N THR A 51 -12.27 -2.57 -7.82
CA THR A 51 -12.42 -3.23 -9.14
C THR A 51 -13.62 -2.71 -9.92
N GLU A 52 -14.25 -1.63 -9.48
CA GLU A 52 -15.47 -1.10 -10.09
C GLU A 52 -15.26 -0.34 -11.40
N VAL A 53 -14.00 -0.08 -11.79
CA VAL A 53 -13.67 0.68 -12.99
C VAL A 53 -13.62 -0.23 -14.22
N ASP A 54 -14.44 0.07 -15.23
CA ASP A 54 -14.45 -0.64 -16.51
C ASP A 54 -13.29 -0.18 -17.41
N SER A 55 -12.26 -1.02 -17.56
CA SER A 55 -11.08 -0.72 -18.36
C SER A 55 -11.39 -0.40 -19.83
N LYS A 56 -12.42 -1.02 -20.41
CA LYS A 56 -12.81 -0.79 -21.81
C LYS A 56 -13.43 0.59 -21.96
N LEU A 57 -14.38 0.92 -21.10
CA LEU A 57 -15.02 2.23 -21.13
C LEU A 57 -14.01 3.36 -20.92
N GLU A 58 -13.11 3.22 -19.94
CA GLU A 58 -12.10 4.24 -19.65
C GLU A 58 -11.14 4.46 -20.82
N LEU A 59 -10.75 3.39 -21.51
CA LEU A 59 -9.89 3.47 -22.67
C LEU A 59 -10.60 4.06 -23.90
N GLU A 60 -11.85 3.67 -24.18
CA GLU A 60 -12.66 4.27 -25.25
C GLU A 60 -12.80 5.79 -25.04
N ARG A 61 -13.08 6.22 -23.80
CA ARG A 61 -13.15 7.64 -23.45
C ARG A 61 -11.82 8.36 -23.57
N LEU A 62 -10.73 7.71 -23.16
CA LEU A 62 -9.39 8.29 -23.31
C LEU A 62 -9.09 8.55 -24.79
N VAL A 63 -9.32 7.57 -25.66
CA VAL A 63 -9.12 7.68 -27.12
C VAL A 63 -9.95 8.83 -27.70
N ASP A 64 -11.24 8.89 -27.36
CA ASP A 64 -12.14 9.97 -27.82
C ASP A 64 -11.61 11.36 -27.43
N PHE A 65 -11.09 11.53 -26.22
CA PHE A 65 -10.65 12.84 -25.74
C PHE A 65 -9.28 13.28 -26.25
N VAL A 66 -8.42 12.33 -26.65
CA VAL A 66 -7.08 12.61 -27.16
C VAL A 66 -7.00 12.61 -28.69
N ASP A 67 -8.10 12.32 -29.37
CA ASP A 67 -8.17 12.33 -30.84
C ASP A 67 -7.65 13.65 -31.43
N GLY A 68 -6.75 13.53 -32.41
CA GLY A 68 -6.09 14.66 -33.08
C GLY A 68 -5.09 15.47 -32.24
N LYS A 69 -4.78 15.08 -30.99
CA LYS A 69 -3.85 15.80 -30.09
C LYS A 69 -2.50 15.13 -29.88
N LEU A 70 -2.39 13.87 -30.31
CA LEU A 70 -1.25 13.00 -30.06
C LEU A 70 -0.31 12.94 -31.27
N SER A 71 1.00 12.87 -31.00
CA SER A 71 2.01 12.48 -31.99
C SER A 71 1.90 10.99 -32.35
N GLU A 72 2.62 10.54 -33.37
CA GLU A 72 2.66 9.12 -33.75
C GLU A 72 3.13 8.22 -32.60
N ASP A 73 4.21 8.60 -31.91
CA ASP A 73 4.73 7.86 -30.74
C ASP A 73 3.72 7.79 -29.58
N GLU A 74 2.90 8.84 -29.40
CA GLU A 74 1.89 8.87 -28.34
C GLU A 74 0.62 8.09 -28.72
N GLN A 75 0.29 8.03 -30.01
CA GLN A 75 -0.75 7.12 -30.51
C GLN A 75 -0.34 5.67 -30.27
N GLU A 76 0.94 5.33 -30.50
CA GLU A 76 1.47 4.02 -30.17
C GLU A 76 1.37 3.74 -28.66
N ALA A 77 1.63 4.73 -27.78
CA ALA A 77 1.46 4.56 -26.33
C ALA A 77 0.00 4.26 -25.93
N VAL A 78 -0.99 4.83 -26.62
CA VAL A 78 -2.41 4.50 -26.43
C VAL A 78 -2.71 3.07 -26.91
N ASP A 79 -2.14 2.66 -28.05
CA ASP A 79 -2.27 1.28 -28.55
C ASP A 79 -1.62 0.25 -27.63
N GLN A 80 -0.46 0.56 -27.03
CA GLN A 80 0.18 -0.27 -26.00
C GLN A 80 -0.73 -0.45 -24.77
N LEU A 81 -1.39 0.63 -24.33
CA LEU A 81 -2.36 0.57 -23.24
C LEU A 81 -3.58 -0.30 -23.62
N HIS A 82 -4.05 -0.23 -24.86
CA HIS A 82 -5.12 -1.09 -25.38
C HIS A 82 -4.72 -2.56 -25.40
N GLN A 83 -3.54 -2.88 -25.94
CA GLN A 83 -2.99 -4.23 -25.96
C GLN A 83 -2.89 -4.79 -24.55
N TYR A 84 -2.32 -4.00 -23.63
CA TYR A 84 -2.17 -4.40 -22.24
C TYR A 84 -3.51 -4.62 -21.57
N LEU A 85 -4.45 -3.67 -21.63
CA LEU A 85 -5.70 -3.78 -20.86
C LEU A 85 -6.70 -4.77 -21.44
N LEU A 86 -6.89 -4.76 -22.77
CA LEU A 86 -8.03 -5.45 -23.41
C LEU A 86 -7.64 -6.70 -24.20
N LEU A 87 -6.41 -6.78 -24.72
CA LEU A 87 -5.97 -7.91 -25.55
C LEU A 87 -5.20 -8.98 -24.76
N GLY A 88 -4.91 -8.73 -23.49
CA GLY A 88 -4.23 -9.68 -22.62
C GLY A 88 -2.73 -9.78 -22.85
N GLU A 89 -2.15 -8.82 -23.58
CA GLU A 89 -0.70 -8.66 -23.66
C GLU A 89 -0.13 -8.24 -22.30
N GLY A 90 1.13 -8.57 -22.04
CA GLY A 90 1.81 -8.20 -20.81
C GLY A 90 2.47 -6.82 -20.87
N ALA A 91 2.96 -6.37 -19.72
CA ALA A 91 3.53 -5.03 -19.52
C ALA A 91 4.81 -4.78 -20.33
N TRP A 92 5.38 -5.82 -20.96
CA TRP A 92 6.46 -5.69 -21.96
C TRP A 92 6.03 -4.91 -23.20
N THR A 93 4.72 -4.72 -23.45
CA THR A 93 4.23 -3.87 -24.54
C THR A 93 4.55 -2.39 -24.32
N PHE A 94 4.72 -1.95 -23.05
CA PHE A 94 5.06 -0.57 -22.75
C PHE A 94 6.50 -0.24 -23.17
N GLY A 95 6.63 0.55 -24.24
CA GLY A 95 7.91 1.04 -24.74
C GLY A 95 8.45 2.23 -23.94
N ASP A 96 9.69 2.63 -24.25
CA ASP A 96 10.40 3.70 -23.55
C ASP A 96 9.67 5.06 -23.57
N CYS A 97 8.83 5.31 -24.56
CA CYS A 97 8.06 6.55 -24.70
C CYS A 97 6.74 6.54 -23.90
N PHE A 98 6.30 5.42 -23.33
CA PHE A 98 4.99 5.33 -22.66
C PHE A 98 4.88 6.32 -21.49
N LEU A 99 5.89 6.38 -20.61
CA LEU A 99 5.89 7.32 -19.49
C LEU A 99 6.13 8.78 -19.94
N VAL A 100 6.72 9.00 -21.11
CA VAL A 100 6.83 10.34 -21.72
C VAL A 100 5.44 10.83 -22.12
N PHE A 101 4.65 9.97 -22.76
CA PHE A 101 3.23 10.21 -23.08
C PHE A 101 2.41 10.53 -21.83
N VAL A 102 2.47 9.66 -20.81
CA VAL A 102 1.78 9.88 -19.52
C VAL A 102 2.19 11.21 -18.89
N GLY A 103 3.49 11.51 -18.89
CA GLY A 103 4.03 12.74 -18.35
C GLY A 103 3.62 13.99 -19.12
N ARG A 104 3.35 13.90 -20.43
CA ARG A 104 2.79 15.02 -21.20
C ARG A 104 1.32 15.24 -20.84
N ILE A 105 0.51 14.20 -20.77
CA ILE A 105 -0.90 14.29 -20.37
C ILE A 105 -1.05 14.95 -18.99
N PHE A 106 -0.17 14.61 -18.04
CA PHE A 106 -0.17 15.19 -16.71
C PHE A 106 0.25 16.67 -16.66
N ARG A 107 1.20 17.09 -17.49
CA ARG A 107 1.81 18.45 -17.42
C ARG A 107 1.12 19.46 -18.33
N ASP A 108 0.69 19.05 -19.51
CA ASP A 108 0.14 19.95 -20.52
C ASP A 108 -1.37 20.17 -20.29
N GLN A 109 -1.68 20.97 -19.28
CA GLN A 109 -3.05 21.33 -18.90
C GLN A 109 -3.76 22.19 -19.95
N GLN A 110 -3.03 22.78 -20.90
CA GLN A 110 -3.61 23.56 -22.00
C GLN A 110 -4.13 22.63 -23.10
N CYS A 111 -3.40 21.55 -23.40
CA CYS A 111 -3.80 20.56 -24.39
C CYS A 111 -4.82 19.55 -23.83
N PHE A 112 -4.66 19.14 -22.57
CA PHE A 112 -5.44 18.04 -21.97
C PHE A 112 -6.29 18.52 -20.79
N SER A 113 -7.57 18.15 -20.81
CA SER A 113 -8.52 18.44 -19.74
C SER A 113 -8.35 17.48 -18.54
N THR A 114 -9.04 17.80 -17.44
CA THR A 114 -9.16 16.91 -16.27
C THR A 114 -9.72 15.55 -16.65
N ASP A 115 -10.71 15.49 -17.55
CA ASP A 115 -11.29 14.22 -17.98
C ASP A 115 -10.25 13.29 -18.63
N VAL A 116 -9.34 13.83 -19.47
CA VAL A 116 -8.25 13.04 -20.06
C VAL A 116 -7.38 12.41 -18.97
N ARG A 117 -6.97 13.21 -17.98
CA ARG A 117 -6.14 12.74 -16.87
C ARG A 117 -6.86 11.69 -16.02
N VAL A 118 -8.14 11.91 -15.72
CA VAL A 118 -8.99 10.98 -14.98
C VAL A 118 -9.09 9.63 -15.70
N HIS A 119 -9.40 9.63 -17.00
CA HIS A 119 -9.53 8.39 -17.77
C HIS A 119 -8.19 7.64 -17.89
N LEU A 120 -7.08 8.36 -18.09
CA LEU A 120 -5.76 7.75 -18.07
C LEU A 120 -5.43 7.11 -16.71
N LEU A 121 -5.66 7.82 -15.60
CA LEU A 121 -5.39 7.31 -14.25
C LEU A 121 -6.26 6.10 -13.89
N ARG A 122 -7.52 6.08 -14.35
CA ARG A 122 -8.42 4.95 -14.14
C ARG A 122 -8.07 3.74 -15.01
N ALA A 123 -7.57 3.96 -16.22
CA ALA A 123 -6.97 2.91 -17.03
C ALA A 123 -5.71 2.35 -16.34
N LEU A 124 -4.87 3.22 -15.76
CA LEU A 124 -3.72 2.80 -14.95
C LEU A 124 -4.14 2.08 -13.66
N ALA A 125 -5.25 2.46 -13.04
CA ALA A 125 -5.80 1.75 -11.87
C ALA A 125 -6.25 0.33 -12.19
N ASN A 126 -6.74 0.09 -13.41
CA ASN A 126 -6.97 -1.27 -13.91
C ASN A 126 -5.66 -2.00 -14.20
N ALA A 127 -4.70 -1.30 -14.80
CA ALA A 127 -3.36 -1.82 -15.06
C ALA A 127 -2.66 -2.30 -13.77
N ALA A 128 -2.86 -1.59 -12.66
CA ALA A 128 -2.31 -1.89 -11.33
C ALA A 128 -2.72 -3.25 -10.75
N LEU A 129 -3.85 -3.80 -11.21
CA LEU A 129 -4.36 -5.09 -10.75
C LEU A 129 -3.64 -6.27 -11.41
N LYS A 130 -2.86 -6.04 -12.48
CA LYS A 130 -2.10 -7.09 -13.17
C LYS A 130 -0.72 -7.27 -12.53
N GLU A 131 -0.28 -8.52 -12.41
CA GLU A 131 0.93 -8.91 -11.69
C GLU A 131 2.23 -8.28 -12.27
N ASP A 132 2.27 -8.13 -13.59
CA ASP A 132 3.44 -7.68 -14.34
C ASP A 132 3.55 -6.15 -14.47
N ILE A 133 2.61 -5.38 -13.89
CA ILE A 133 2.65 -3.91 -13.87
C ILE A 133 3.97 -3.35 -13.32
N ILE A 134 4.66 -4.11 -12.47
CA ILE A 134 5.97 -3.76 -11.92
C ILE A 134 7.00 -3.42 -13.01
N LEU A 135 6.90 -3.99 -14.20
CA LEU A 135 7.79 -3.67 -15.32
C LEU A 135 7.69 -2.20 -15.72
N LEU A 136 6.47 -1.66 -15.79
CA LEU A 136 6.23 -0.23 -16.03
C LEU A 136 6.72 0.61 -14.84
N LEU A 137 6.42 0.20 -13.60
CA LEU A 137 6.82 0.94 -12.40
C LEU A 137 8.34 1.06 -12.25
N HIS A 138 9.09 0.06 -12.71
CA HIS A 138 10.56 0.13 -12.77
C HIS A 138 11.05 1.19 -13.75
N GLN A 139 10.37 1.40 -14.87
CA GLN A 139 10.70 2.48 -15.81
C GLN A 139 10.47 3.87 -15.17
N ASP A 140 9.47 4.00 -14.29
CA ASP A 140 9.17 5.27 -13.61
C ASP A 140 10.31 5.77 -12.71
N ARG A 141 11.21 4.89 -12.25
CA ARG A 141 12.36 5.27 -11.40
C ARG A 141 13.31 6.29 -12.03
N LYS A 142 13.24 6.51 -13.35
CA LYS A 142 14.10 7.45 -14.06
C LYS A 142 13.67 8.91 -13.86
N GLU A 143 12.39 9.19 -14.03
CA GLU A 143 11.84 10.55 -14.05
C GLU A 143 10.74 10.78 -13.00
N HIS A 144 10.33 9.71 -12.28
CA HIS A 144 9.29 9.71 -11.26
C HIS A 144 7.99 10.37 -11.75
N VAL A 145 7.58 10.11 -12.99
CA VAL A 145 6.43 10.76 -13.63
C VAL A 145 5.15 10.52 -12.82
N LEU A 146 4.90 9.26 -12.46
CA LEU A 146 3.73 8.87 -11.69
C LEU A 146 3.78 9.43 -10.26
N MET A 147 4.94 9.30 -9.60
CA MET A 147 5.08 9.71 -8.20
C MET A 147 5.15 11.22 -8.01
N ASN A 148 5.71 11.97 -8.95
CA ASN A 148 5.66 13.44 -8.95
C ASN A 148 4.22 13.93 -9.09
N PHE A 149 3.41 13.28 -9.93
CA PHE A 149 2.00 13.61 -10.05
C PHE A 149 1.24 13.29 -8.76
N ALA A 150 1.49 12.14 -8.13
CA ALA A 150 0.90 11.79 -6.84
C ALA A 150 1.37 12.70 -5.68
N GLN A 151 2.62 13.15 -5.69
CA GLN A 151 3.18 14.05 -4.69
C GLN A 151 2.43 15.39 -4.60
N ASP A 152 1.79 15.82 -5.68
CA ASP A 152 0.98 17.05 -5.77
C ASP A 152 -0.53 16.80 -5.52
N ILE A 153 -0.91 15.70 -4.84
CA ILE A 153 -2.31 15.32 -4.56
C ILE A 153 -3.23 16.46 -4.10
N ASP A 154 -2.74 17.35 -3.24
CA ASP A 154 -3.50 18.47 -2.68
C ASP A 154 -3.74 19.63 -3.66
N ARG A 155 -3.07 19.60 -4.81
CA ARG A 155 -3.14 20.64 -5.87
C ARG A 155 -4.01 20.23 -7.04
N HIS A 156 -4.39 18.96 -7.12
CA HIS A 156 -5.20 18.44 -8.22
C HIS A 156 -6.70 18.68 -8.01
N PRO A 157 -7.51 18.75 -9.07
CA PRO A 157 -8.96 18.72 -8.98
C PRO A 157 -9.49 17.46 -8.25
N PRO A 158 -10.65 17.52 -7.58
CA PRO A 158 -11.19 16.39 -6.80
C PRO A 158 -11.34 15.06 -7.56
N GLU A 159 -11.62 15.11 -8.86
CA GLU A 159 -11.77 13.95 -9.73
C GLU A 159 -10.42 13.27 -10.02
N GLU A 160 -9.37 14.08 -10.22
CA GLU A 160 -8.00 13.62 -10.37
C GLU A 160 -7.48 13.04 -9.05
N GLN A 161 -7.75 13.70 -7.92
CA GLN A 161 -7.41 13.18 -6.59
C GLN A 161 -7.96 11.76 -6.37
N GLN A 162 -9.23 11.53 -6.71
CA GLN A 162 -9.87 10.22 -6.59
C GLN A 162 -9.18 9.18 -7.47
N SER A 163 -8.81 9.55 -8.69
CA SER A 163 -8.22 8.64 -9.67
C SER A 163 -6.76 8.30 -9.33
N ILE A 164 -6.00 9.27 -8.80
CA ILE A 164 -4.64 9.03 -8.25
C ILE A 164 -4.73 8.06 -7.06
N ALA A 165 -5.61 8.35 -6.09
CA ALA A 165 -5.75 7.54 -4.90
C ALA A 165 -6.18 6.12 -5.24
N LEU A 166 -7.10 5.96 -6.19
CA LEU A 166 -7.56 4.67 -6.70
C LEU A 166 -6.41 3.88 -7.33
N PHE A 167 -5.64 4.50 -8.24
CA PHE A 167 -4.48 3.87 -8.86
C PHE A 167 -3.49 3.36 -7.82
N MET A 168 -3.12 4.21 -6.86
CA MET A 168 -2.18 3.83 -5.80
C MET A 168 -2.76 2.76 -4.88
N CYS A 169 -4.06 2.78 -4.59
CA CYS A 169 -4.69 1.76 -3.76
C CYS A 169 -4.64 0.38 -4.43
N ASN A 170 -4.92 0.32 -5.73
CA ASN A 170 -4.92 -0.93 -6.49
C ASN A 170 -3.52 -1.54 -6.67
N LEU A 171 -2.44 -0.74 -6.63
CA LEU A 171 -1.07 -1.27 -6.63
C LEU A 171 -0.76 -2.15 -5.41
N PHE A 172 -1.57 -2.10 -4.35
CA PHE A 172 -1.43 -3.00 -3.21
C PHE A 172 -1.87 -4.44 -3.48
N GLU A 173 -2.60 -4.69 -4.58
CA GLU A 173 -2.96 -6.04 -5.03
C GLU A 173 -1.71 -6.92 -5.20
N ASN A 174 -0.68 -6.34 -5.81
CA ASN A 174 0.53 -7.06 -6.18
C ASN A 174 1.67 -6.73 -5.22
N ASN A 175 2.38 -7.74 -4.72
CA ASN A 175 3.43 -7.53 -3.72
C ASN A 175 4.55 -6.62 -4.25
N ASN A 176 5.07 -6.90 -5.44
CA ASN A 176 6.15 -6.10 -6.03
C ASN A 176 5.73 -4.64 -6.30
N ALA A 177 4.48 -4.42 -6.73
CA ALA A 177 3.95 -3.08 -6.98
C ALA A 177 3.79 -2.27 -5.68
N SER A 178 3.32 -2.91 -4.61
CA SER A 178 3.24 -2.27 -3.30
C SER A 178 4.62 -1.99 -2.67
N GLU A 179 5.62 -2.84 -2.94
CA GLU A 179 6.99 -2.59 -2.51
C GLU A 179 7.60 -1.38 -3.24
N TRP A 180 7.24 -1.20 -4.52
CA TRP A 180 7.56 0.02 -5.25
C TRP A 180 6.91 1.26 -4.61
N LEU A 181 5.65 1.21 -4.19
CA LEU A 181 5.00 2.33 -3.48
C LEU A 181 5.69 2.68 -2.16
N LEU A 182 6.24 1.69 -1.47
CA LEU A 182 6.89 1.83 -0.17
C LEU A 182 8.42 1.99 -0.31
N TYR A 183 8.91 2.19 -1.53
CA TYR A 183 10.33 2.31 -1.80
C TYR A 183 10.89 3.63 -1.22
N ILE A 184 12.07 3.53 -0.63
CA ILE A 184 12.63 4.58 0.24
C ILE A 184 13.69 5.44 -0.45
N SER A 185 14.15 5.05 -1.64
CA SER A 185 15.15 5.84 -2.36
C SER A 185 14.60 7.23 -2.67
N GLU A 186 15.42 8.23 -2.36
CA GLU A 186 15.02 9.62 -2.43
C GLU A 186 15.31 10.22 -3.81
N TRP A 187 14.45 11.15 -4.22
CA TRP A 187 14.71 12.07 -5.33
C TRP A 187 14.29 13.49 -4.93
N ASN A 188 14.65 14.47 -5.76
CA ASN A 188 14.27 15.86 -5.54
C ASN A 188 13.12 16.23 -6.47
N TYR A 189 12.06 16.80 -5.91
CA TYR A 189 10.92 17.32 -6.65
C TYR A 189 10.48 18.67 -6.07
N ASN A 190 10.41 19.70 -6.91
CA ASN A 190 10.04 21.06 -6.51
C ASN A 190 10.82 21.60 -5.29
N GLY A 191 12.12 21.27 -5.19
CA GLY A 191 12.99 21.70 -4.10
C GLY A 191 12.83 20.92 -2.79
N LEU A 192 12.02 19.86 -2.77
CA LEU A 192 11.82 18.97 -1.63
C LEU A 192 12.42 17.59 -1.93
N THR A 193 13.09 17.03 -0.92
CA THR A 193 13.52 15.63 -0.95
C THR A 193 12.34 14.74 -0.58
N THR A 194 11.93 13.89 -1.52
CA THR A 194 10.82 12.96 -1.35
C THR A 194 11.24 11.55 -1.75
N SER A 195 10.36 10.57 -1.48
CA SER A 195 10.52 9.16 -1.81
C SER A 195 9.13 8.56 -2.12
N ASN A 196 9.07 7.33 -2.64
CA ASN A 196 7.79 6.74 -2.99
C ASN A 196 6.90 6.58 -1.75
N ILE A 197 7.49 6.14 -0.64
CA ILE A 197 6.78 6.00 0.63
C ILE A 197 6.26 7.35 1.16
N ARG A 198 7.02 8.45 0.99
CA ARG A 198 6.57 9.79 1.39
C ARG A 198 5.38 10.27 0.58
N ALA A 199 5.44 10.14 -0.75
CA ALA A 199 4.32 10.48 -1.62
C ALA A 199 3.08 9.59 -1.34
N THR A 200 3.27 8.30 -1.12
CA THR A 200 2.20 7.36 -0.76
C THR A 200 1.56 7.72 0.59
N THR A 201 2.37 8.07 1.58
CA THR A 201 1.90 8.53 2.90
C THR A 201 1.08 9.81 2.77
N LYS A 202 1.58 10.79 2.00
CA LYS A 202 0.87 12.04 1.72
C LYS A 202 -0.50 11.80 1.09
N VAL A 203 -0.57 10.92 0.07
CA VAL A 203 -1.84 10.55 -0.58
C VAL A 203 -2.79 9.88 0.41
N ALA A 204 -2.30 8.92 1.21
CA ALA A 204 -3.13 8.23 2.20
C ALA A 204 -3.71 9.20 3.24
N VAL A 205 -2.88 10.09 3.81
CA VAL A 205 -3.29 11.10 4.79
C VAL A 205 -4.29 12.09 4.19
N HIS A 206 -3.98 12.62 3.00
CA HIS A 206 -4.87 13.55 2.29
C HIS A 206 -6.25 12.95 2.05
N CYS A 207 -6.29 11.71 1.55
CA CYS A 207 -7.54 11.01 1.26
C CYS A 207 -8.33 10.68 2.54
N LEU A 208 -7.66 10.20 3.59
CA LEU A 208 -8.29 9.85 4.87
C LEU A 208 -9.01 11.06 5.50
N LEU A 209 -8.39 12.23 5.43
CA LEU A 209 -8.90 13.47 6.00
C LEU A 209 -9.77 14.29 5.04
N ALA A 210 -10.00 13.79 3.83
CA ALA A 210 -10.85 14.46 2.85
C ALA A 210 -12.32 14.49 3.31
N THR A 211 -13.04 15.51 2.85
CA THR A 211 -14.50 15.63 3.05
C THR A 211 -15.30 14.85 2.01
N CYS A 212 -14.67 14.48 0.88
CA CYS A 212 -15.27 13.64 -0.15
C CYS A 212 -15.38 12.20 0.36
N PRO A 213 -16.59 11.60 0.43
CA PRO A 213 -16.76 10.24 0.93
C PRO A 213 -15.97 9.19 0.15
N ARG A 214 -15.82 9.37 -1.17
CA ARG A 214 -15.07 8.44 -2.01
C ARG A 214 -13.58 8.49 -1.72
N LEU A 215 -13.01 9.69 -1.57
CA LEU A 215 -11.60 9.84 -1.16
C LEU A 215 -11.37 9.24 0.23
N GLN A 216 -12.28 9.47 1.16
CA GLN A 216 -12.17 8.92 2.51
C GLN A 216 -12.25 7.38 2.51
N ASP A 217 -13.12 6.79 1.70
CA ASP A 217 -13.20 5.35 1.51
C ASP A 217 -11.88 4.76 0.98
N ILE A 218 -11.29 5.39 -0.04
CA ILE A 218 -9.99 4.99 -0.58
C ILE A 218 -8.86 5.23 0.44
N GLY A 219 -8.88 6.36 1.15
CA GLY A 219 -7.86 6.72 2.14
C GLY A 219 -7.81 5.74 3.30
N THR A 220 -8.97 5.32 3.82
CA THR A 220 -9.04 4.29 4.86
C THR A 220 -8.57 2.91 4.35
N ALA A 221 -8.78 2.59 3.07
CA ALA A 221 -8.23 1.39 2.42
C ALA A 221 -6.71 1.47 2.26
N LEU A 222 -6.16 2.60 1.78
CA LEU A 222 -4.72 2.84 1.69
C LEU A 222 -4.02 2.68 3.05
N VAL A 223 -4.58 3.27 4.10
CA VAL A 223 -4.04 3.15 5.46
C VAL A 223 -4.04 1.71 5.96
N HIS A 224 -5.14 0.97 5.73
CA HIS A 224 -5.20 -0.47 6.01
C HIS A 224 -4.13 -1.25 5.24
N ASN A 225 -3.98 -0.99 3.95
CA ASN A 225 -3.03 -1.67 3.08
C ASN A 225 -1.57 -1.41 3.49
N ILE A 226 -1.24 -0.16 3.83
CA ILE A 226 0.08 0.22 4.35
C ILE A 226 0.35 -0.49 5.67
N ALA A 227 -0.59 -0.47 6.61
CA ALA A 227 -0.42 -1.12 7.90
C ALA A 227 -0.25 -2.65 7.76
N CYS A 228 -0.91 -3.26 6.78
CA CYS A 228 -0.77 -4.69 6.49
C CYS A 228 0.49 -5.05 5.70
N LYS A 229 1.35 -4.09 5.36
CA LYS A 229 2.67 -4.35 4.79
C LYS A 229 3.70 -4.50 5.90
N GLU A 230 4.30 -5.68 5.96
CA GLU A 230 5.41 -5.97 6.86
C GLU A 230 6.67 -5.35 6.26
N VAL A 231 7.14 -4.26 6.85
CA VAL A 231 8.36 -3.61 6.41
C VAL A 231 9.27 -3.36 7.61
N LYS A 232 10.57 -3.51 7.37
CA LYS A 232 11.60 -3.40 8.42
C LYS A 232 11.57 -1.99 9.03
N THR A 233 11.67 -1.96 10.36
CA THR A 233 10.97 -1.04 11.27
C THR A 233 11.41 0.42 11.28
N VAL A 234 12.61 0.77 10.80
CA VAL A 234 13.14 2.14 11.03
C VAL A 234 12.56 3.20 10.09
N VAL A 235 12.34 2.89 8.81
CA VAL A 235 11.76 3.88 7.87
C VAL A 235 10.23 4.00 8.06
N PHE A 236 9.65 3.00 8.71
CA PHE A 236 8.22 2.95 8.97
C PHE A 236 7.82 3.74 10.22
N ASP A 237 8.78 4.20 11.03
CA ASP A 237 8.49 4.97 12.25
C ASP A 237 7.83 6.33 11.91
N ASP A 238 8.48 7.15 11.08
CA ASP A 238 7.94 8.44 10.63
C ASP A 238 6.56 8.30 9.95
N VAL A 239 6.43 7.27 9.10
CA VAL A 239 5.19 6.96 8.37
C VAL A 239 4.08 6.53 9.33
N ALA A 240 4.40 5.67 10.29
CA ALA A 240 3.45 5.20 11.30
C ALA A 240 2.98 6.36 12.18
N VAL A 241 3.88 7.28 12.56
CA VAL A 241 3.53 8.48 13.33
C VAL A 241 2.59 9.39 12.52
N GLU A 242 2.96 9.73 11.28
CA GLU A 242 2.18 10.64 10.43
C GLU A 242 0.77 10.10 10.16
N ILE A 243 0.65 8.82 9.77
CA ILE A 243 -0.64 8.18 9.53
C ILE A 243 -1.45 8.04 10.82
N SER A 244 -0.80 7.72 11.95
CA SER A 244 -1.49 7.60 13.24
C SER A 244 -2.09 8.93 13.69
N MET A 245 -1.37 10.05 13.49
CA MET A 245 -1.93 11.37 13.78
C MET A 245 -3.18 11.66 12.94
N ALA A 246 -3.13 11.33 11.64
CA ALA A 246 -4.28 11.48 10.75
C ALA A 246 -5.46 10.57 11.16
N LEU A 247 -5.19 9.33 11.60
CA LEU A 247 -6.20 8.41 12.12
C LEU A 247 -6.91 8.97 13.37
N LEU A 248 -6.16 9.53 14.30
CA LEU A 248 -6.74 10.13 15.52
C LEU A 248 -7.61 11.35 15.19
N GLN A 249 -7.22 12.17 14.21
CA GLN A 249 -8.08 13.23 13.69
C GLN A 249 -9.33 12.68 13.01
N PHE A 250 -9.18 11.67 12.15
CA PHE A 250 -10.29 11.01 11.45
C PHE A 250 -11.33 10.43 12.41
N PHE A 251 -10.91 9.81 13.51
CA PHE A 251 -11.83 9.24 14.50
C PHE A 251 -12.73 10.26 15.19
N ASN A 252 -12.29 11.51 15.31
CA ASN A 252 -13.10 12.59 15.88
C ASN A 252 -14.26 12.99 14.95
N ASN A 253 -14.23 12.60 13.67
CA ASN A 253 -15.28 12.91 12.69
C ASN A 253 -16.43 11.88 12.66
N SER A 254 -16.51 10.98 13.65
CA SER A 254 -17.55 9.93 13.73
C SER A 254 -17.68 9.08 12.46
N PRO A 255 -16.60 8.38 12.05
CA PRO A 255 -16.61 7.55 10.85
C PRO A 255 -17.61 6.40 10.93
N THR A 256 -17.96 5.86 9.76
CA THR A 256 -18.81 4.66 9.66
C THR A 256 -18.16 3.48 10.38
N GLU A 257 -18.96 2.50 10.80
CA GLU A 257 -18.46 1.32 11.52
C GLU A 257 -17.36 0.59 10.74
N GLU A 258 -17.57 0.36 9.44
CA GLU A 258 -16.62 -0.36 8.60
C GLU A 258 -15.29 0.40 8.45
N HIS A 259 -15.37 1.72 8.21
CA HIS A 259 -14.20 2.57 8.14
C HIS A 259 -13.45 2.61 9.46
N LEU A 260 -14.17 2.75 10.57
CA LEU A 260 -13.62 2.75 11.91
C LEU A 260 -12.91 1.43 12.22
N PHE A 261 -13.52 0.28 11.90
CA PHE A 261 -12.95 -1.02 12.19
C PHE A 261 -11.62 -1.24 11.49
N ARG A 262 -11.56 -1.06 10.16
CA ARG A 262 -10.31 -1.26 9.40
C ARG A 262 -9.19 -0.30 9.82
N THR A 263 -9.54 0.95 10.12
CA THR A 263 -8.55 1.93 10.54
C THR A 263 -8.11 1.77 12.00
N MET A 264 -8.95 1.24 12.88
CA MET A 264 -8.55 0.87 14.24
C MET A 264 -7.56 -0.30 14.22
N LYS A 265 -7.76 -1.27 13.34
CA LYS A 265 -6.80 -2.37 13.12
C LYS A 265 -5.47 -1.86 12.59
N ALA A 266 -5.50 -0.92 11.64
CA ALA A 266 -4.30 -0.25 11.15
C ALA A 266 -3.55 0.48 12.28
N LEU A 267 -4.26 1.26 13.11
CA LEU A 267 -3.66 1.94 14.27
C LEU A 267 -3.01 0.94 15.26
N ALA A 268 -3.68 -0.18 15.53
CA ALA A 268 -3.14 -1.21 16.42
C ALA A 268 -1.81 -1.79 15.89
N LYS A 269 -1.64 -1.90 14.57
CA LYS A 269 -0.36 -2.29 13.96
C LYS A 269 0.68 -1.18 14.10
N PHE A 270 0.33 0.08 13.85
CA PHE A 270 1.27 1.20 14.00
C PHE A 270 1.76 1.40 15.44
N VAL A 271 0.93 1.10 16.44
CA VAL A 271 1.32 1.04 17.86
C VAL A 271 2.47 0.05 18.13
N GLN A 272 2.56 -1.03 17.34
CA GLN A 272 3.64 -2.02 17.47
C GLN A 272 4.89 -1.62 16.68
N VAL A 273 4.72 -0.81 15.64
CA VAL A 273 5.80 -0.37 14.75
C VAL A 273 6.57 0.80 15.35
N SER A 274 5.86 1.76 15.94
CA SER A 274 6.44 3.01 16.45
C SER A 274 6.19 3.18 17.96
N PRO A 275 7.23 3.41 18.78
CA PRO A 275 7.07 3.65 20.22
C PRO A 275 6.38 4.98 20.55
N ASP A 276 6.34 5.93 19.61
CA ASP A 276 5.74 7.26 19.81
C ASP A 276 4.21 7.24 19.62
N VAL A 277 3.70 6.34 18.77
CA VAL A 277 2.26 6.21 18.49
C VAL A 277 1.41 6.02 19.76
N PRO A 278 1.75 5.13 20.71
CA PRO A 278 1.04 5.02 22.00
C PRO A 278 0.88 6.34 22.74
N GLN A 279 1.90 7.19 22.73
CA GLN A 279 1.88 8.47 23.41
C GLN A 279 0.90 9.43 22.73
N PHE A 280 0.86 9.47 21.40
CA PHE A 280 -0.13 10.26 20.65
C PHE A 280 -1.56 9.78 20.91
N VAL A 281 -1.80 8.46 20.92
CA VAL A 281 -3.12 7.90 21.26
C VAL A 281 -3.60 8.38 22.62
N GLN A 282 -2.71 8.45 23.62
CA GLN A 282 -3.06 8.93 24.96
C GLN A 282 -3.32 10.45 25.00
N MET A 283 -2.53 11.25 24.27
CA MET A 283 -2.59 12.71 24.35
C MET A 283 -3.71 13.34 23.52
N ILE A 284 -3.94 12.84 22.31
CA ILE A 284 -4.85 13.45 21.33
C ILE A 284 -5.95 12.49 20.85
N GLY A 285 -5.88 11.22 21.23
CA GLY A 285 -6.85 10.22 20.81
C GLY A 285 -8.21 10.40 21.50
N PRO A 286 -9.31 10.12 20.78
CA PRO A 286 -10.64 10.04 21.40
C PRO A 286 -10.69 8.95 22.47
N HIS A 287 -11.44 9.22 23.54
CA HIS A 287 -11.55 8.30 24.66
C HIS A 287 -12.13 6.93 24.20
N PRO A 288 -11.55 5.77 24.55
CA PRO A 288 -11.97 4.45 24.05
C PRO A 288 -13.47 4.14 24.22
N LYS A 289 -14.07 4.63 25.31
CA LYS A 289 -15.53 4.56 25.56
C LYS A 289 -16.39 5.11 24.41
N ASN A 290 -15.88 6.06 23.62
CA ASN A 290 -16.58 6.64 22.47
C ASN A 290 -16.80 5.62 21.34
N PHE A 291 -16.11 4.48 21.37
CA PHE A 291 -16.22 3.40 20.39
C PHE A 291 -16.96 2.17 20.90
N LYS A 292 -17.28 2.12 22.21
CA LYS A 292 -17.94 0.97 22.81
C LYS A 292 -19.31 0.76 22.17
N GLY A 293 -19.55 -0.45 21.65
CA GLY A 293 -20.82 -0.82 21.01
C GLY A 293 -21.01 -0.28 19.60
N LYS A 294 -19.96 0.28 18.97
CA LYS A 294 -20.01 0.68 17.55
C LYS A 294 -19.86 -0.50 16.59
N SER A 295 -19.20 -1.58 16.99
CA SER A 295 -19.04 -2.82 16.21
C SER A 295 -19.40 -4.03 17.06
N GLU A 296 -19.91 -5.09 16.42
CA GLU A 296 -20.09 -6.42 17.03
C GLU A 296 -18.80 -7.25 17.00
N ARG A 297 -17.84 -6.86 16.16
CA ARG A 297 -16.49 -7.44 16.05
C ARG A 297 -15.60 -6.96 17.19
#